data_AF-A0A2I0AAB1-F1
#
_entry.id   AF-A0A2I0AAB1-F1
#
_cell.length_a   1.000
_cell.length_b   1.000
_cell.length_c   1.000
_cell.angle_alpha   90.00
_cell.angle_beta   90.00
_cell.angle_gamma   90.00
#
_symmetry.space_group_name_H-M   'P 1'
#
loop_
_entity.id
_entity.type
_entity.pdbx_description
1 polymer ?
#
loop_
_entity_poly.entity_id
_entity_poly.type
_entity_poly.pdbx_seq_one_letter_code
_entity_poly.pdbx_strand_id
1 'polypeptide(L)'
;MAGQNLTNGLNHLAMQSNCDLVLYHGGKPAWNTNTNTTANATAGSGSCYAVLKQNGELVVRRNVHYILWTSAKKAKKGKYALVLDGAGRIGIYGQRRWVSNNQKEEVHELSRPVVSTEYVLQSGGHWRLSPGKKLKYREYELGLSRCNLEINSTRTGRTLWQTNTKAASCFVELESNGELMVKRGSQRLWSSGRKGERGKYVAVLRFDGRLAVYGSLLWSNAQWDDYSSIKEEMMTWAMGQ
;
A
#
# COMPACT_ATOMS: atom_id res chain seq x y z
N MET A 1 -3.47 -7.43 21.90
CA MET A 1 -3.30 -6.05 21.44
C MET A 1 -4.28 -5.78 20.30
N ALA A 2 -5.51 -5.36 20.65
CA ALA A 2 -6.35 -4.58 19.75
C ALA A 2 -5.86 -3.12 19.84
N GLY A 3 -5.80 -2.39 18.72
CA GLY A 3 -5.34 -0.99 18.70
C GLY A 3 -4.20 -0.65 17.74
N GLN A 4 -3.70 -1.59 16.92
CA GLN A 4 -2.89 -1.22 15.76
C GLN A 4 -3.83 -0.86 14.60
N ASN A 5 -3.93 0.44 14.31
CA ASN A 5 -4.71 0.95 13.19
C ASN A 5 -3.79 1.17 11.99
N LEU A 6 -4.25 0.78 10.81
CA LEU A 6 -3.64 1.20 9.56
C LEU A 6 -4.43 2.42 9.06
N THR A 7 -3.76 3.57 8.89
CA THR A 7 -4.40 4.85 8.54
C THR A 7 -3.88 5.39 7.22
N ASN A 8 -4.76 6.00 6.43
CA ASN A 8 -4.41 6.77 5.24
C ASN A 8 -5.45 7.87 5.00
N GLY A 9 -5.12 9.12 5.35
CA GLY A 9 -6.07 10.22 5.29
C GLY A 9 -7.29 9.96 6.17
N LEU A 10 -8.50 10.04 5.59
CA LEU A 10 -9.77 9.76 6.29
C LEU A 10 -10.04 8.27 6.52
N ASN A 11 -9.26 7.40 5.88
CA ASN A 11 -9.43 5.96 5.99
C ASN A 11 -8.66 5.41 7.18
N HIS A 12 -9.29 4.52 7.95
CA HIS A 12 -8.57 3.73 8.93
C HIS A 12 -9.15 2.32 9.08
N LEU A 13 -8.28 1.32 9.09
CA LEU A 13 -8.59 -0.07 9.37
C LEU A 13 -8.21 -0.39 10.81
N ALA A 14 -9.16 -0.86 11.60
CA ALA A 14 -8.99 -1.10 13.03
C ALA A 14 -9.61 -2.44 13.46
N MET A 15 -8.90 -3.17 14.32
CA MET A 15 -9.45 -4.31 15.04
C MET A 15 -10.22 -3.83 16.27
N GLN A 16 -11.51 -4.08 16.32
CA GLN A 16 -12.39 -3.70 17.43
C GLN A 16 -12.31 -4.69 18.59
N SER A 17 -12.80 -4.27 19.76
CA SER A 17 -12.89 -5.09 20.97
C SER A 17 -13.89 -6.25 20.86
N ASN A 18 -14.91 -6.12 20.01
CA ASN A 18 -15.89 -7.16 19.68
C ASN A 18 -15.37 -8.15 18.62
N CYS A 19 -14.07 -8.13 18.33
CA CYS A 19 -13.38 -8.97 17.35
C CYS A 19 -13.66 -8.68 15.88
N ASP A 20 -14.42 -7.63 15.55
CA ASP A 20 -14.61 -7.23 14.15
C ASP A 20 -13.43 -6.38 13.65
N LEU A 21 -12.91 -6.74 12.48
CA LEU A 21 -11.96 -5.90 11.74
C LEU A 21 -12.76 -4.97 10.83
N VAL A 22 -12.70 -3.66 11.11
CA VAL A 22 -13.54 -2.65 10.46
C VAL A 22 -12.68 -1.63 9.74
N LEU A 23 -13.01 -1.38 8.49
CA LEU A 23 -12.56 -0.22 7.72
C LEU A 23 -13.55 0.92 7.92
N TYR A 24 -13.02 2.08 8.26
CA TYR A 24 -13.76 3.32 8.37
C TYR A 24 -13.30 4.33 7.34
N HIS A 25 -14.25 5.16 6.88
CA HIS A 25 -13.99 6.37 6.11
C HIS A 25 -14.66 7.55 6.82
N GLY A 26 -13.85 8.52 7.29
CA GLY A 26 -14.37 9.69 8.01
C GLY A 26 -15.17 9.33 9.26
N GLY A 27 -14.77 8.26 9.97
CA GLY A 27 -15.44 7.76 11.18
C GLY A 27 -16.67 6.88 10.92
N LYS A 28 -17.13 6.73 9.67
CA LYS A 28 -18.24 5.85 9.32
C LYS A 28 -17.72 4.49 8.85
N PRO A 29 -18.30 3.35 9.31
CA PRO A 29 -17.94 2.04 8.79
C PRO A 29 -18.20 1.96 7.27
N ALA A 30 -17.19 1.53 6.53
CA ALA A 30 -17.24 1.35 5.07
C ALA A 30 -17.18 -0.13 4.66
N TRP A 31 -16.49 -0.95 5.45
CA TRP A 31 -16.40 -2.40 5.25
C TRP A 31 -16.03 -3.08 6.58
N ASN A 32 -16.42 -4.33 6.78
CA ASN A 32 -16.01 -5.12 7.94
C ASN A 32 -15.97 -6.63 7.66
N THR A 33 -15.41 -7.38 8.60
CA THR A 33 -15.34 -8.85 8.52
C THR A 33 -16.60 -9.55 9.04
N ASN A 34 -17.51 -8.83 9.72
CA ASN A 34 -18.71 -9.37 10.38
C ASN A 34 -18.40 -10.53 11.33
N THR A 35 -17.25 -10.49 12.01
CA THR A 35 -16.81 -11.58 12.89
C THR A 35 -17.38 -11.48 14.31
N ASN A 36 -17.85 -10.30 14.71
CA ASN A 36 -18.52 -10.06 16.00
C ASN A 36 -19.78 -10.89 16.23
N THR A 37 -20.41 -11.40 15.17
CA THR A 37 -21.60 -12.26 15.26
C THR A 37 -21.28 -13.75 15.36
N THR A 38 -20.01 -14.14 15.25
CA THR A 38 -19.61 -15.56 15.32
C THR A 38 -19.62 -16.06 16.76
N ALA A 39 -20.09 -17.30 16.98
CA ALA A 39 -20.07 -17.93 18.30
C ALA A 39 -18.66 -17.95 18.93
N ASN A 40 -17.62 -18.09 18.09
CA ASN A 40 -16.23 -18.07 18.53
C ASN A 40 -15.73 -16.66 18.92
N ALA A 41 -16.34 -15.59 18.40
CA ALA A 41 -16.03 -14.23 18.82
C ALA A 41 -16.59 -13.89 20.21
N THR A 42 -17.68 -14.54 20.62
CA THR A 42 -18.34 -14.31 21.92
C THR A 42 -17.97 -15.35 23.00
N ALA A 43 -17.41 -16.50 22.62
CA ALA A 43 -16.99 -17.56 23.55
C ALA A 43 -15.78 -17.21 24.46
N GLY A 44 -16.02 -16.66 25.64
CA GLY A 44 -15.04 -16.53 26.73
C GLY A 44 -14.28 -15.20 26.80
N SER A 45 -13.11 -15.19 27.45
CA SER A 45 -12.20 -14.04 27.51
C SER A 45 -11.05 -14.23 26.50
N GLY A 46 -10.69 -13.20 25.74
CA GLY A 46 -9.64 -13.32 24.73
C GLY A 46 -9.45 -12.08 23.88
N SER A 47 -8.22 -11.79 23.52
CA SER A 47 -7.88 -10.67 22.63
C SER A 47 -7.99 -11.09 21.17
N CYS A 48 -8.63 -10.25 20.36
CA CYS A 48 -8.70 -10.41 18.92
C CYS A 48 -7.63 -9.61 18.19
N TYR A 49 -7.13 -10.16 17.10
CA TYR A 49 -6.07 -9.54 16.31
C TYR A 49 -6.14 -10.00 14.85
N ALA A 50 -5.72 -9.11 13.95
CA ALA A 50 -5.55 -9.43 12.54
C ALA A 50 -4.06 -9.71 12.27
N VAL A 51 -3.79 -10.73 11.46
CA VAL A 51 -2.43 -11.10 11.07
C VAL A 51 -2.35 -11.40 9.59
N LEU A 52 -1.43 -10.74 8.89
CA LEU A 52 -1.03 -11.13 7.55
C LEU A 52 0.03 -12.23 7.66
N LYS A 53 -0.33 -13.45 7.26
CA LYS A 53 0.55 -14.61 7.34
C LYS A 53 1.64 -14.56 6.26
N GLN A 54 2.69 -15.35 6.47
CA GLN A 54 3.79 -15.49 5.52
C GLN A 54 3.38 -16.06 4.16
N ASN A 55 2.17 -16.59 4.00
CA ASN A 55 1.63 -17.09 2.73
C ASN A 55 0.67 -16.08 2.06
N GLY A 56 0.61 -14.83 2.53
CA GLY A 56 -0.27 -13.80 1.95
C GLY A 56 -1.74 -13.92 2.36
N GLU A 57 -2.06 -14.76 3.34
CA GLU A 57 -3.41 -14.89 3.87
C GLU A 57 -3.60 -13.91 5.05
N LEU A 58 -4.61 -13.04 4.98
CA LEU A 58 -5.01 -12.20 6.11
C LEU A 58 -6.03 -12.98 6.95
N VAL A 59 -5.77 -13.07 8.25
CA VAL A 59 -6.61 -13.82 9.17
C VAL A 59 -6.99 -12.95 10.36
N VAL A 60 -8.28 -12.92 10.68
CA VAL A 60 -8.77 -12.41 11.98
C VAL A 60 -8.86 -13.60 12.93
N ARG A 61 -8.19 -13.48 14.08
CA ARG A 61 -8.14 -14.52 15.09
C ARG A 61 -8.59 -14.01 16.44
N ARG A 62 -9.06 -14.96 17.24
CA ARG A 62 -9.20 -14.81 18.68
C ARG A 62 -8.29 -15.82 19.37
N ASN A 63 -7.35 -15.30 20.16
CA ASN A 63 -6.28 -16.11 20.74
C ASN A 63 -5.58 -16.97 19.66
N VAL A 64 -4.84 -18.00 20.07
CA VAL A 64 -4.15 -18.91 19.12
C VAL A 64 -5.07 -20.00 18.56
N HIS A 65 -6.28 -20.19 19.09
CA HIS A 65 -7.11 -21.36 18.74
C HIS A 65 -8.21 -21.06 17.71
N TYR A 66 -8.72 -19.82 17.66
CA TYR A 66 -9.89 -19.53 16.86
C TYR A 66 -9.55 -18.63 15.67
N ILE A 67 -9.83 -19.13 14.47
CA ILE A 67 -9.86 -18.34 13.24
C ILE A 67 -11.31 -17.88 13.05
N LEU A 68 -11.53 -16.57 13.00
CA LEU A 68 -12.86 -15.98 12.84
C LEU A 68 -13.14 -15.62 11.37
N TRP A 69 -12.12 -15.15 10.65
CA TRP A 69 -12.24 -14.80 9.23
C TRP A 69 -10.90 -14.99 8.52
N THR A 70 -10.95 -15.28 7.22
CA THR A 70 -9.78 -15.37 6.33
C THR A 70 -10.09 -14.73 4.99
N SER A 71 -9.08 -14.11 4.37
CA SER A 71 -9.15 -13.66 2.97
C SER A 71 -9.20 -14.83 1.98
N ALA A 72 -9.01 -16.07 2.44
CA ALA A 72 -9.02 -17.34 1.69
C ALA A 72 -7.96 -17.47 0.58
N LYS A 73 -7.25 -16.39 0.23
CA LYS A 73 -6.17 -16.40 -0.75
C LYS A 73 -4.84 -16.79 -0.09
N LYS A 74 -4.18 -17.79 -0.67
CA LYS A 74 -2.89 -18.32 -0.21
C LYS A 74 -1.92 -18.35 -1.38
N ALA A 75 -0.68 -17.98 -1.11
CA ALA A 75 0.44 -17.98 -2.05
C ALA A 75 1.68 -18.59 -1.39
N LYS A 76 2.78 -18.70 -2.13
CA LYS A 76 4.05 -19.26 -1.64
C LYS A 76 4.56 -18.46 -0.42
N LYS A 77 5.26 -19.10 0.52
CA LYS A 77 5.82 -18.39 1.69
C LYS A 77 6.74 -17.23 1.27
N GLY A 78 6.61 -16.06 1.91
CA GLY A 78 7.35 -14.84 1.59
C GLY A 78 6.96 -13.63 2.45
N LYS A 79 7.40 -12.43 2.03
CA LYS A 79 7.11 -11.16 2.70
C LYS A 79 6.04 -10.38 1.94
N TYR A 80 4.84 -10.32 2.48
CA TYR A 80 3.66 -9.69 1.87
C TYR A 80 3.39 -8.32 2.49
N ALA A 81 2.55 -7.52 1.84
CA ALA A 81 2.06 -6.25 2.38
C ALA A 81 0.53 -6.21 2.41
N LEU A 82 -0.02 -5.77 3.54
CA LEU A 82 -1.39 -5.28 3.64
C LEU A 82 -1.32 -3.76 3.51
N VAL A 83 -2.02 -3.20 2.54
CA VAL A 83 -1.96 -1.77 2.22
C VAL A 83 -3.37 -1.19 2.26
N LEU A 84 -3.51 -0.02 2.89
CA LEU A 84 -4.70 0.81 2.82
C LEU A 84 -4.36 2.06 2.01
N ASP A 85 -4.94 2.19 0.83
CA ASP A 85 -4.69 3.34 -0.04
C ASP A 85 -5.61 4.54 0.30
N GLY A 86 -5.35 5.70 -0.33
CA GLY A 86 -6.11 6.91 -0.10
C GLY A 86 -7.59 6.81 -0.52
N ALA A 87 -7.95 5.82 -1.34
CA ALA A 87 -9.31 5.56 -1.80
C ALA A 87 -10.11 4.62 -0.88
N GLY A 88 -9.51 4.17 0.24
CA GLY A 88 -10.18 3.25 1.16
C GLY A 88 -10.17 1.79 0.68
N ARG A 89 -9.25 1.43 -0.23
CA ARG A 89 -9.08 0.04 -0.65
C ARG A 89 -8.02 -0.62 0.21
N ILE A 90 -8.35 -1.80 0.72
CA ILE A 90 -7.46 -2.70 1.44
C ILE A 90 -7.00 -3.75 0.45
N GLY A 91 -5.71 -3.74 0.13
CA GLY A 91 -5.09 -4.71 -0.78
C GLY A 91 -4.06 -5.58 -0.07
N ILE A 92 -4.06 -6.88 -0.35
CA ILE A 92 -2.95 -7.78 -0.04
C ILE A 92 -2.10 -7.93 -1.29
N TYR A 93 -0.85 -7.46 -1.22
CA TYR A 93 0.09 -7.50 -2.33
C TYR A 93 1.14 -8.58 -2.11
N GLY A 94 1.58 -9.18 -3.23
CA GLY A 94 2.48 -10.30 -3.28
C GLY A 94 3.86 -10.06 -2.66
N GLN A 95 4.75 -11.05 -2.80
CA GLN A 95 6.08 -11.01 -2.17
C GLN A 95 6.88 -9.75 -2.53
N ARG A 96 7.61 -9.20 -1.57
CA ARG A 96 8.52 -8.06 -1.77
C ARG A 96 9.54 -8.37 -2.88
N ARG A 97 9.51 -7.58 -3.95
CA ARG A 97 10.34 -7.72 -5.16
C ARG A 97 11.60 -6.89 -5.10
N TRP A 98 11.51 -5.71 -4.50
CA TRP A 98 12.61 -4.76 -4.41
C TRP A 98 12.50 -3.93 -3.12
N VAL A 99 13.63 -3.44 -2.63
CA VAL A 99 13.71 -2.46 -1.55
C VAL A 99 14.88 -1.53 -1.81
N SER A 100 14.73 -0.25 -1.48
CA SER A 100 15.85 0.70 -1.50
C SER A 100 16.99 0.21 -0.60
N ASN A 101 18.22 0.52 -0.98
CA ASN A 101 19.44 0.00 -0.34
C ASN A 101 19.95 0.88 0.81
N ASN A 102 19.19 1.90 1.22
CA ASN A 102 19.53 2.67 2.41
C ASN A 102 19.37 1.84 3.68
N GLN A 103 20.10 2.24 4.72
CA GLN A 103 19.95 1.67 6.05
C GLN A 103 18.53 1.88 6.57
N LYS A 104 18.08 0.99 7.45
CA LYS A 104 16.81 1.17 8.14
C LYS A 104 16.97 2.31 9.13
N GLU A 105 16.07 3.27 9.11
CA GLU A 105 16.00 4.27 10.15
C GLU A 105 15.47 3.64 11.44
N GLU A 106 16.08 4.00 12.57
CA GLU A 106 15.60 3.58 13.88
C GLU A 106 14.29 4.30 14.20
N VAL A 107 13.33 3.54 14.72
CA VAL A 107 12.06 4.10 15.15
C VAL A 107 12.28 4.73 16.52
N HIS A 108 12.57 6.03 16.53
CA HIS A 108 12.48 6.80 17.77
C HIS A 108 10.99 6.89 18.15
N GLU A 109 10.65 6.43 19.35
CA GLU A 109 9.28 6.55 19.85
C GLU A 109 8.87 8.03 19.92
N LEU A 110 7.61 8.29 19.58
CA LEU A 110 6.87 9.55 19.67
C LEU A 110 6.75 10.40 18.38
N SER A 111 5.83 9.96 17.52
CA SER A 111 4.59 10.71 17.27
C SER A 111 3.58 9.74 16.65
N ARG A 112 2.31 9.83 17.06
CA ARG A 112 1.24 9.02 16.45
C ARG A 112 1.30 9.29 14.94
N PRO A 113 1.37 8.27 14.07
CA PRO A 113 1.45 8.50 12.64
C PRO A 113 0.12 9.11 12.18
N VAL A 114 0.05 10.44 12.12
CA VAL A 114 -0.95 11.14 11.35
C VAL A 114 -0.47 11.04 9.90
N VAL A 115 -0.79 9.92 9.26
CA VAL A 115 -0.60 9.76 7.82
C VAL A 115 -1.65 10.62 7.14
N SER A 116 -1.36 11.90 6.94
CA SER A 116 -2.26 12.86 6.27
C SER A 116 -2.12 12.84 4.75
N THR A 117 -1.17 12.07 4.21
CA THR A 117 -0.85 12.04 2.77
C THR A 117 -0.57 10.62 2.30
N GLU A 118 -0.80 10.35 1.00
CA GLU A 118 -0.53 9.06 0.36
C GLU A 118 0.92 8.59 0.63
N TYR A 119 1.09 7.33 1.01
CA TYR A 119 2.41 6.69 1.22
C TYR A 119 2.69 5.58 0.18
N VAL A 120 1.82 5.50 -0.82
CA VAL A 120 1.70 4.38 -1.75
C VAL A 120 1.75 4.91 -3.18
N LEU A 121 2.53 4.26 -4.03
CA LEU A 121 2.47 4.41 -5.48
C LEU A 121 1.95 3.12 -6.08
N GLN A 122 0.82 3.19 -6.76
CA GLN A 122 0.22 2.05 -7.45
C GLN A 122 0.81 1.89 -8.84
N SER A 123 0.83 0.65 -9.33
CA SER A 123 1.21 0.41 -10.72
C SER A 123 0.14 0.85 -11.70
N GLY A 124 0.56 1.25 -12.90
CA GLY A 124 -0.32 1.63 -13.99
C GLY A 124 -0.05 3.08 -14.43
N GLY A 125 -0.04 3.33 -15.73
CA GLY A 125 0.47 4.59 -16.32
C GLY A 125 -0.27 5.87 -15.92
N HIS A 126 -1.41 5.75 -15.23
CA HIS A 126 -2.15 6.89 -14.67
C HIS A 126 -1.55 7.38 -13.34
N TRP A 127 -0.85 6.50 -12.60
CA TRP A 127 -0.29 6.78 -11.29
C TRP A 127 1.20 7.07 -11.39
N ARG A 128 1.51 8.31 -11.80
CA ARG A 128 2.86 8.84 -11.91
C ARG A 128 3.16 9.81 -10.78
N LEU A 129 4.35 9.68 -10.19
CA LEU A 129 4.89 10.68 -9.29
C LEU A 129 5.71 11.68 -10.10
N SER A 130 5.13 12.85 -10.33
CA SER A 130 5.75 13.98 -11.02
C SER A 130 6.41 14.93 -10.01
N PRO A 131 7.33 15.83 -10.45
CA PRO A 131 7.90 16.86 -9.58
C PRO A 131 6.81 17.64 -8.83
N GLY A 132 7.05 17.93 -7.55
CA GLY A 132 6.10 18.60 -6.66
C GLY A 132 5.12 17.65 -5.94
N LYS A 133 4.79 16.49 -6.51
CA LYS A 133 4.07 15.44 -5.78
C LYS A 133 5.03 14.67 -4.88
N LYS A 134 4.55 14.26 -3.70
CA LYS A 134 5.33 13.50 -2.73
C LYS A 134 4.47 12.40 -2.13
N LEU A 135 5.11 11.28 -1.79
CA LEU A 135 4.56 10.33 -0.83
C LEU A 135 5.14 10.67 0.54
N LYS A 136 4.34 10.56 1.60
CA LYS A 136 4.87 10.73 2.96
C LYS A 136 4.37 9.67 3.90
N TYR A 137 5.25 9.22 4.77
CA TYR A 137 4.92 8.30 5.85
C TYR A 137 5.75 8.68 7.07
N ARG A 138 5.10 9.12 8.14
CA ARG A 138 5.76 9.73 9.31
C ARG A 138 6.67 10.90 8.87
N GLU A 139 7.92 10.92 9.29
CA GLU A 139 8.93 11.91 8.95
C GLU A 139 9.65 11.63 7.61
N TYR A 140 9.21 10.64 6.84
CA TYR A 140 9.85 10.30 5.56
C TYR A 140 9.04 10.85 4.39
N GLU A 141 9.73 11.48 3.45
CA GLU A 141 9.15 11.95 2.20
C GLU A 141 9.87 11.30 1.02
N LEU A 142 9.11 10.66 0.12
CA LEU A 142 9.57 10.26 -1.20
C LEU A 142 9.14 11.34 -2.20
N GLY A 143 10.08 11.90 -2.95
CA GLY A 143 9.78 12.94 -3.94
C GLY A 143 10.78 12.98 -5.07
N LEU A 144 10.43 13.72 -6.12
CA LEU A 144 11.28 13.91 -7.30
C LEU A 144 11.80 15.35 -7.31
N SER A 145 13.12 15.52 -7.17
CA SER A 145 13.80 16.82 -7.18
C SER A 145 14.82 16.86 -8.32
N ARG A 146 14.65 17.75 -9.30
CA ARG A 146 15.55 17.84 -10.50
C ARG A 146 15.79 16.48 -11.18
N CYS A 147 14.76 15.64 -11.22
CA CYS A 147 14.79 14.26 -11.71
C CYS A 147 15.63 13.27 -10.93
N ASN A 148 16.00 13.61 -9.70
CA ASN A 148 16.52 12.70 -8.70
C ASN A 148 15.36 12.24 -7.81
N LEU A 149 15.07 10.94 -7.80
CA LEU A 149 14.08 10.38 -6.90
C LEU A 149 14.75 10.17 -5.55
N GLU A 150 14.23 10.81 -4.51
CA GLU A 150 14.86 10.91 -3.20
C GLU A 150 13.91 10.44 -2.10
N ILE A 151 14.47 9.76 -1.10
CA ILE A 151 13.83 9.59 0.21
C ILE A 151 14.54 10.53 1.17
N ASN A 152 13.81 11.49 1.74
CA ASN A 152 14.34 12.48 2.68
C ASN A 152 13.69 12.30 4.06
N SER A 153 14.47 12.52 5.12
CA SER A 153 13.99 12.62 6.50
C SER A 153 13.70 14.08 6.82
N THR A 154 12.45 14.44 7.07
CA THR A 154 12.07 15.82 7.45
C THR A 154 12.54 16.18 8.84
N ARG A 155 12.76 15.18 9.71
CA ARG A 155 13.31 15.37 11.07
C ARG A 155 14.77 15.79 11.05
N THR A 156 15.58 15.17 10.20
CA THR A 156 17.05 15.40 10.17
C THR A 156 17.51 16.26 8.99
N GLY A 157 16.65 16.49 8.00
CA GLY A 157 17.00 17.14 6.74
C GLY A 157 17.87 16.27 5.81
N ARG A 158 18.17 15.03 6.18
CA ARG A 158 19.08 14.15 5.42
C ARG A 158 18.36 13.44 4.28
N THR A 159 19.05 13.31 3.14
CA THR A 159 18.70 12.37 2.09
C THR A 159 19.15 10.97 2.50
N LEU A 160 18.17 10.08 2.71
CA LEU A 160 18.39 8.69 3.10
C LEU A 160 18.75 7.81 1.90
N TRP A 161 18.13 8.08 0.76
CA TRP A 161 18.32 7.33 -0.47
C TRP A 161 18.05 8.22 -1.68
N GLN A 162 18.74 7.95 -2.79
CA GLN A 162 18.49 8.65 -4.06
C GLN A 162 18.88 7.82 -5.28
N THR A 163 18.30 8.12 -6.44
CA THR A 163 18.63 7.47 -7.73
C THR A 163 19.87 8.05 -8.41
N ASN A 164 20.33 9.23 -8.00
CA ASN A 164 21.41 10.01 -8.62
C ASN A 164 21.15 10.31 -10.11
N THR A 165 19.89 10.47 -10.49
CA THR A 165 19.48 10.83 -11.86
C THR A 165 19.32 12.33 -12.01
N LYS A 166 19.53 12.84 -13.23
CA LYS A 166 19.37 14.26 -13.58
C LYS A 166 18.82 14.41 -14.99
N ALA A 167 17.80 15.25 -15.15
CA ALA A 167 17.21 15.58 -16.44
C ALA A 167 16.39 16.87 -16.34
N ALA A 168 16.00 17.44 -17.49
CA ALA A 168 15.16 18.63 -17.56
C ALA A 168 13.69 18.35 -17.21
N SER A 169 13.19 17.17 -17.56
CA SER A 169 11.83 16.71 -17.27
C SER A 169 11.83 15.21 -17.03
N CYS A 170 10.94 14.76 -16.14
CA CYS A 170 10.86 13.36 -15.74
C CYS A 170 9.62 13.08 -14.89
N PHE A 171 9.38 11.80 -14.67
CA PHE A 171 8.41 11.27 -13.72
C PHE A 171 8.87 9.92 -13.20
N VAL A 172 8.28 9.47 -12.11
CA VAL A 172 8.43 8.10 -11.59
C VAL A 172 7.17 7.32 -11.88
N GLU A 173 7.34 6.10 -12.34
CA GLU A 173 6.25 5.18 -12.64
C GLU A 173 6.59 3.80 -12.06
N LEU A 174 5.61 3.18 -11.42
CA LEU A 174 5.64 1.75 -11.15
C LEU A 174 4.93 1.07 -12.32
N GLU A 175 5.68 0.34 -13.15
CA GLU A 175 5.08 -0.30 -14.32
C GLU A 175 4.23 -1.52 -13.92
N SER A 176 3.37 -1.96 -14.84
CA SER A 176 2.48 -3.12 -14.63
C SER A 176 3.21 -4.46 -14.44
N ASN A 177 4.52 -4.51 -14.66
CA ASN A 177 5.37 -5.67 -14.38
C ASN A 177 6.09 -5.54 -13.01
N GLY A 178 5.79 -4.50 -12.24
CA GLY A 178 6.42 -4.25 -10.94
C GLY A 178 7.79 -3.59 -10.99
N GLU A 179 8.27 -3.15 -12.15
CA GLU A 179 9.52 -2.39 -12.23
C GLU A 179 9.27 -0.92 -11.90
N LEU A 180 9.92 -0.43 -10.84
CA LEU A 180 9.94 1.00 -10.51
C LEU A 180 10.98 1.70 -11.39
N MET A 181 10.58 2.78 -12.07
CA MET A 181 11.44 3.54 -12.97
C MET A 181 11.37 5.05 -12.74
N VAL A 182 12.49 5.73 -13.00
CA VAL A 182 12.52 7.17 -13.29
C VAL A 182 12.64 7.31 -14.81
N LYS A 183 11.73 8.05 -15.45
CA LYS A 183 11.64 8.17 -16.91
C LYS A 183 11.59 9.63 -17.36
N ARG A 184 12.05 9.89 -18.59
CA ARG A 184 11.84 11.12 -19.36
C ARG A 184 11.19 10.74 -20.69
N GLY A 185 9.89 10.95 -20.82
CA GLY A 185 9.13 10.37 -21.93
C GLY A 185 9.26 8.84 -21.94
N SER A 186 9.72 8.27 -23.05
CA SER A 186 10.04 6.84 -23.16
C SER A 186 11.45 6.47 -22.64
N GLN A 187 12.34 7.46 -22.47
CA GLN A 187 13.70 7.23 -22.02
C GLN A 187 13.71 6.81 -20.54
N ARG A 188 14.36 5.69 -20.24
CA ARG A 188 14.61 5.22 -18.88
C ARG A 188 15.88 5.89 -18.32
N LEU A 189 15.72 6.68 -17.25
CA LEU A 189 16.84 7.31 -16.53
C LEU A 189 17.37 6.41 -15.42
N TRP A 190 16.49 5.71 -14.72
CA TRP A 190 16.84 4.73 -13.67
C TRP A 190 15.80 3.62 -13.60
N SER A 191 16.22 2.45 -13.12
CA SER A 191 15.32 1.33 -12.81
C SER A 191 15.77 0.56 -11.58
N SER A 192 14.79 0.05 -10.84
CA SER A 192 14.96 -0.95 -9.78
C SER A 192 15.56 -2.28 -10.27
N GLY A 193 15.53 -2.55 -11.57
CA GLY A 193 16.05 -3.77 -12.21
C GLY A 193 15.29 -5.04 -11.84
N ARG A 194 14.11 -4.91 -11.21
CA ARG A 194 13.29 -6.04 -10.76
C ARG A 194 11.96 -6.02 -11.51
N LYS A 195 11.81 -6.97 -12.43
CA LYS A 195 10.58 -7.23 -13.17
C LYS A 195 9.87 -8.48 -12.64
N GLY A 196 8.57 -8.56 -12.88
CA GLY A 196 7.73 -9.72 -12.67
C GLY A 196 6.74 -9.88 -13.81
N GLU A 197 5.76 -10.75 -13.62
CA GLU A 197 4.63 -10.90 -14.53
C GLU A 197 3.78 -9.63 -14.56
N ARG A 198 2.92 -9.50 -15.57
CA ARG A 198 2.00 -8.36 -15.63
C ARG A 198 0.94 -8.49 -14.52
N GLY A 199 0.66 -7.40 -13.81
CA GLY A 199 -0.30 -7.37 -12.72
C GLY A 199 -0.42 -6.00 -12.04
N LYS A 200 -1.12 -5.96 -10.91
CA LYS A 200 -1.32 -4.76 -10.09
C LYS A 200 -0.32 -4.75 -8.93
N TYR A 201 0.76 -3.99 -9.07
CA TYR A 201 1.85 -3.87 -8.10
C TYR A 201 1.69 -2.63 -7.23
N VAL A 202 2.48 -2.59 -6.14
CA VAL A 202 2.52 -1.43 -5.25
C VAL A 202 3.93 -1.13 -4.77
N ALA A 203 4.29 0.14 -4.72
CA ALA A 203 5.46 0.64 -4.02
C ALA A 203 5.02 1.39 -2.76
N VAL A 204 5.62 1.06 -1.62
CA VAL A 204 5.21 1.54 -0.30
C VAL A 204 6.38 2.22 0.38
N LEU A 205 6.22 3.49 0.75
CA LEU A 205 7.12 4.19 1.67
C LEU A 205 6.80 3.72 3.09
N ARG A 206 7.79 3.14 3.77
CA ARG A 206 7.59 2.38 5.00
C ARG A 206 8.05 3.15 6.24
N PHE A 207 7.62 2.64 7.40
CA PHE A 207 7.97 3.15 8.72
C PHE A 207 9.48 3.14 9.05
N ASP A 208 10.29 2.43 8.27
CA ASP A 208 11.73 2.28 8.44
C ASP A 208 12.54 3.15 7.45
N GLY A 209 11.92 4.18 6.86
CA GLY A 209 12.58 5.12 5.95
C GLY A 209 12.97 4.50 4.61
N ARG A 210 12.36 3.38 4.20
CA ARG A 210 12.67 2.68 2.95
C ARG A 210 11.47 2.60 2.03
N LEU A 211 11.76 2.57 0.73
CA LEU A 211 10.78 2.28 -0.31
C LEU A 211 10.86 0.79 -0.66
N ALA A 212 9.73 0.09 -0.68
CA ALA A 212 9.67 -1.31 -1.09
C ALA A 212 8.61 -1.53 -2.16
N VAL A 213 8.92 -2.34 -3.18
CA VAL A 213 7.95 -2.81 -4.17
C VAL A 213 7.49 -4.21 -3.79
N TYR A 214 6.18 -4.40 -3.72
CA TYR A 214 5.52 -5.68 -3.48
C TYR A 214 4.88 -6.21 -4.75
N GLY A 215 4.76 -7.53 -4.81
CA GLY A 215 4.22 -8.26 -5.97
C GLY A 215 2.77 -7.92 -6.29
N SER A 216 2.22 -8.60 -7.29
CA SER A 216 0.84 -8.38 -7.74
C SER A 216 -0.19 -8.58 -6.62
N LEU A 217 -1.30 -7.86 -6.74
CA LEU A 217 -2.47 -7.94 -5.87
C LEU A 217 -3.02 -9.37 -5.82
N LEU A 218 -3.21 -9.88 -4.60
CA LEU A 218 -3.78 -11.21 -4.34
C LEU A 218 -5.24 -11.16 -3.91
N TRP A 219 -5.60 -10.13 -3.13
CA TRP A 219 -6.93 -9.95 -2.56
C TRP A 219 -7.21 -8.48 -2.30
N SER A 220 -8.48 -8.09 -2.39
CA SER A 220 -8.98 -6.75 -2.12
C SER A 220 -10.35 -6.81 -1.46
N ASN A 221 -10.68 -5.83 -0.61
CA ASN A 221 -12.06 -5.62 -0.15
C ASN A 221 -12.97 -4.98 -1.22
N ALA A 222 -12.38 -4.32 -2.22
CA ALA A 222 -13.09 -3.67 -3.31
C ALA A 222 -12.85 -4.39 -4.64
N GLN A 223 -13.88 -4.45 -5.49
CA GLN A 223 -13.74 -4.77 -6.90
C GLN A 223 -12.85 -3.69 -7.53
N TRP A 224 -11.77 -4.11 -8.20
CA TRP A 224 -10.94 -3.18 -8.95
C TRP A 224 -11.60 -3.05 -10.32
N ASP A 225 -12.51 -2.09 -10.49
CA ASP A 225 -13.01 -1.77 -11.81
C ASP A 225 -11.79 -1.41 -12.67
N ASP A 226 -11.55 -2.25 -13.67
CA ASP A 226 -10.51 -2.00 -14.65
C ASP A 226 -10.98 -0.76 -15.40
N TYR A 227 -10.37 0.39 -15.14
CA TYR A 227 -10.64 1.65 -15.85
C TYR A 227 -10.47 1.54 -17.39
N SER A 228 -10.06 0.37 -17.90
CA SER A 228 -10.14 0.01 -19.32
C SER A 228 -11.55 -0.29 -19.82
N SER A 229 -12.51 -0.74 -19.00
CA SER A 229 -13.88 -1.04 -19.47
C SER A 229 -14.74 0.22 -19.65
N ILE A 230 -14.48 1.27 -18.86
CA ILE A 230 -15.27 2.51 -18.89
C ILE A 230 -15.03 3.32 -20.19
N LYS A 231 -13.92 3.06 -20.91
CA LYS A 231 -13.65 3.74 -22.19
C LYS A 231 -14.40 3.15 -23.39
N GLU A 232 -14.85 1.90 -23.34
CA GLU A 232 -15.65 1.32 -24.43
C GLU A 232 -17.11 1.77 -24.35
N GLU A 233 -17.70 1.85 -23.15
CA GLU A 233 -19.08 2.33 -23.00
C GLU A 233 -19.24 3.83 -23.24
N MET A 234 -18.21 4.67 -23.04
CA MET A 234 -18.32 6.11 -23.32
C MET A 234 -18.15 6.48 -24.80
N MET A 235 -17.69 5.55 -25.67
CA MET A 235 -17.59 5.80 -27.12
C MET A 235 -18.81 5.34 -27.93
N THR A 236 -19.65 4.46 -27.39
CA THR A 236 -20.87 3.99 -28.09
C THR A 236 -22.04 4.98 -28.05
N TRP A 237 -22.00 6.01 -27.19
CA TRP A 237 -23.08 6.99 -27.04
C TRP A 237 -22.82 8.34 -27.75
N ALA A 238 -21.71 8.48 -28.47
CA ALA A 238 -21.33 9.74 -29.15
C ALA A 238 -21.54 9.73 -30.68
N MET A 239 -22.17 8.70 -31.25
CA MET A 239 -22.47 8.61 -32.69
C MET A 239 -23.96 8.39 -32.96
N GLY A 240 -24.79 9.29 -32.43
CA GLY A 240 -26.23 9.26 -32.66
C GLY A 240 -26.91 10.57 -32.30
N GLN A 241 -26.68 11.61 -33.10
CA GLN A 241 -27.65 12.59 -33.61
C GLN A 241 -26.95 13.65 -34.46
#